data_AF-A0A2D9K6J1-F1
#
_entry.id   AF-A0A2D9K6J1-F1
#
_cell.length_a   1.000
_cell.length_b   1.000
_cell.length_c   1.000
_cell.angle_alpha   90.00
_cell.angle_beta   90.00
_cell.angle_gamma   90.00
#
_symmetry.space_group_name_H-M   'P 1'
#
loop_
_entity.id
_entity.type
_entity.pdbx_description
1 polymer ?
#
loop_
_entity_poly.entity_id
_entity_poly.type
_entity_poly.pdbx_seq_one_letter_code
_entity_poly.pdbx_strand_id
1 'polypeptide(L)'
;NGAFVFAAAQGGRHEDGRETYGHSLIVDPWGAVVAEVEGNEPGVAFADIDTAAVAAARGKVPNLKNARSFTVGDAEVAVTGAREAAE
;
A
#
# COMPACT_ATOMS: atom_id res chain seq x y z
N ASN A 1 2.15 -5.39 -6.44
CA ASN A 1 1.42 -4.10 -6.30
C ASN A 1 2.15 -2.95 -6.98
N GLY A 2 3.35 -2.55 -6.51
CA GLY A 2 4.08 -1.41 -7.10
C GLY A 2 3.19 -0.18 -7.18
N ALA A 3 2.67 0.25 -6.04
CA ALA A 3 1.60 1.25 -5.92
C ALA A 3 1.89 2.16 -4.73
N PHE A 4 1.32 3.36 -4.73
CA PHE A 4 1.30 4.19 -3.54
C PHE A 4 0.46 3.54 -2.44
N VAL A 5 0.89 3.66 -1.19
CA VAL A 5 0.15 3.20 -0.01
C VAL A 5 -0.11 4.40 0.90
N PHE A 6 -1.37 4.63 1.22
CA PHE A 6 -1.81 5.64 2.19
C PHE A 6 -2.27 4.89 3.44
N ALA A 7 -1.49 4.98 4.50
CA ALA A 7 -1.70 4.26 5.75
C ALA A 7 -2.06 5.26 6.86
N ALA A 8 -3.28 5.78 6.82
CA ALA A 8 -3.81 6.57 7.94
C ALA A 8 -4.00 5.68 9.17
N ALA A 9 -3.58 6.17 10.33
CA ALA A 9 -3.56 5.44 11.58
C ALA A 9 -4.06 6.32 12.73
N GLN A 10 -4.70 5.68 13.71
CA GLN A 10 -4.96 6.32 15.00
C GLN A 10 -3.65 6.43 15.79
N GLY A 11 -3.49 7.54 16.51
CA GLY A 11 -2.38 7.80 17.39
C GLY A 11 -2.83 8.14 18.80
N GLY A 12 -1.99 7.81 19.78
CA GLY A 12 -2.09 8.31 21.14
C GLY A 12 -2.84 7.34 22.06
N ARG A 13 -3.28 7.87 23.19
CA ARG A 13 -4.02 7.11 24.20
C ARG A 13 -5.52 7.34 24.06
N HIS A 14 -6.26 6.25 23.99
CA HIS A 14 -7.72 6.23 23.88
C HIS A 14 -8.38 6.28 25.26
N GLU A 15 -9.66 6.65 25.31
CA GLU A 15 -10.44 6.74 26.56
C GLU A 15 -10.50 5.41 27.32
N ASP A 16 -10.47 4.29 26.59
CA ASP A 16 -10.46 2.93 27.14
C ASP A 16 -9.06 2.48 27.65
N GLY A 17 -8.06 3.36 27.58
CA GLY A 17 -6.71 3.11 28.04
C GLY A 17 -5.80 2.40 27.05
N ARG A 18 -6.28 2.05 25.84
CA ARG A 18 -5.41 1.54 24.77
C ARG A 18 -4.49 2.63 24.26
N GLU A 19 -3.32 2.23 23.79
CA GLU A 19 -2.40 3.10 23.06
C GLU A 19 -2.27 2.62 21.62
N THR A 20 -2.32 3.54 20.67
CA THR A 20 -2.09 3.26 19.25
C THR A 20 -0.84 3.96 18.77
N TYR A 21 -0.09 3.27 17.93
CA TYR A 21 1.24 3.69 17.50
C TYR A 21 1.25 5.01 16.72
N GLY A 22 0.17 5.35 16.00
CA GLY A 22 0.18 6.49 15.10
C GLY A 22 1.00 6.18 13.85
N HIS A 23 1.94 7.08 13.51
CA HIS A 23 2.79 6.96 12.32
C HIS A 23 1.97 6.82 11.04
N SER A 24 0.96 7.69 10.87
CA SER A 24 0.23 7.77 9.61
C SER A 24 1.21 8.13 8.49
N LEU A 25 1.26 7.36 7.42
CA LEU A 25 2.30 7.53 6.40
C LEU A 25 1.84 7.27 4.97
N ILE A 26 2.55 7.89 4.03
CA ILE A 26 2.39 7.71 2.59
C ILE A 26 3.69 7.10 2.06
N VAL A 27 3.57 5.98 1.34
CA VAL A 27 4.71 5.25 0.76
C VAL A 27 4.58 5.24 -0.76
N ASP A 28 5.70 5.47 -1.44
CA ASP A 28 5.77 5.43 -2.89
C ASP A 28 5.77 3.98 -3.45
N PRO A 29 5.61 3.80 -4.77
CA PRO A 29 5.62 2.48 -5.40
C PRO A 29 6.92 1.67 -5.26
N TRP A 30 8.03 2.31 -4.85
CA TRP A 30 9.32 1.68 -4.62
C TRP A 30 9.54 1.28 -3.15
N GLY A 31 8.76 1.82 -2.22
CA GLY A 31 8.81 1.54 -0.79
C GLY A 31 9.40 2.68 0.04
N ALA A 32 9.66 3.86 -0.54
CA ALA A 32 10.12 5.01 0.23
C ALA A 32 8.94 5.70 0.94
N VAL A 33 9.12 6.06 2.21
CA VAL A 33 8.18 6.93 2.95
C VAL A 33 8.34 8.36 2.41
N VAL A 34 7.29 8.88 1.79
CA VAL A 34 7.29 10.22 1.18
C VAL A 34 6.61 11.26 2.06
N ALA A 35 5.79 10.83 3.01
CA ALA A 35 5.26 11.68 4.07
C ALA A 35 4.87 10.84 5.28
N GLU A 36 5.01 11.41 6.47
CA GLU A 36 4.69 10.76 7.74
C GLU A 36 4.22 11.79 8.76
N VAL A 37 3.21 11.44 9.56
CA VAL A 37 2.91 12.12 10.82
C VAL A 37 3.77 11.46 11.89
N GLU A 38 4.80 12.17 12.36
CA GLU A 38 5.74 11.62 13.33
C GLU A 38 5.06 11.33 14.68
N GLY A 39 5.31 10.12 15.20
CA GLY A 39 4.81 9.70 16.49
C GLY A 39 3.31 9.44 16.49
N ASN A 40 2.69 9.69 17.64
CA ASN A 40 1.32 9.25 17.93
C ASN A 40 0.37 10.40 18.31
N GLU A 41 0.77 11.64 18.13
CA GLU A 41 -0.11 12.80 18.33
C GLU A 41 -0.98 13.05 17.07
N PRO A 42 -2.15 13.70 17.21
CA PRO A 42 -2.96 14.09 16.07
C PRO A 42 -2.18 14.96 15.08
N GLY A 43 -2.23 14.61 13.79
CA GLY A 43 -1.52 15.36 12.75
C GLY A 43 -1.99 15.02 11.33
N VAL A 44 -1.45 15.76 10.36
CA VAL A 44 -1.75 15.61 8.94
C VAL A 44 -0.44 15.64 8.16
N ALA A 45 -0.29 14.71 7.22
CA ALA A 45 0.85 14.63 6.31
C ALA A 45 0.40 14.91 4.87
N PHE A 46 1.26 15.59 4.10
CA PHE A 46 1.01 15.95 2.71
C PHE A 46 2.12 15.36 1.82
N ALA A 47 1.75 14.87 0.64
CA ALA A 47 2.70 14.39 -0.36
C ALA A 47 2.20 14.73 -1.77
N ASP A 48 3.13 15.09 -2.66
CA ASP A 48 2.86 15.19 -4.09
C ASP A 48 2.90 13.81 -4.74
N ILE A 49 1.88 13.47 -5.52
CA ILE A 49 1.71 12.13 -6.08
C ILE A 49 1.97 12.14 -7.59
N ASP A 50 3.12 11.60 -7.97
CA ASP A 50 3.40 11.28 -9.38
C ASP A 50 2.95 9.85 -9.72
N THR A 51 1.82 9.74 -10.40
CA THR A 51 1.28 8.45 -10.83
C THR A 51 2.16 7.73 -11.87
N ALA A 52 3.07 8.42 -12.56
CA ALA A 52 4.02 7.79 -13.48
C ALA A 52 5.02 6.87 -12.75
N ALA A 53 5.31 7.13 -11.47
CA ALA A 53 6.18 6.30 -10.65
C ALA A 53 5.67 4.85 -10.50
N VAL A 54 4.35 4.65 -10.56
CA VAL A 54 3.71 3.32 -10.52
C VAL A 54 4.12 2.49 -11.73
N ALA A 55 4.00 3.05 -12.93
CA ALA A 55 4.38 2.38 -14.16
C ALA A 55 5.89 2.09 -14.17
N ALA A 56 6.71 3.05 -13.73
CA ALA A 56 8.15 2.88 -13.63
C ALA A 56 8.54 1.73 -12.66
N ALA A 57 7.95 1.68 -11.47
CA ALA A 57 8.22 0.62 -10.50
C ALA A 57 7.81 -0.77 -11.02
N ARG A 58 6.63 -0.89 -11.64
CA ARG A 58 6.15 -2.13 -12.26
C ARG A 58 7.00 -2.56 -13.46
N GLY A 59 7.59 -1.60 -14.18
CA GLY A 59 8.54 -1.87 -15.26
C GLY A 59 9.87 -2.45 -14.77
N LYS A 60 10.39 -1.94 -13.64
CA LYS A 60 11.61 -2.45 -13.00
C LYS A 60 11.44 -3.85 -12.42
N VAL A 61 10.30 -4.10 -11.74
CA VAL A 61 9.97 -5.40 -11.15
C VAL A 61 8.60 -5.86 -11.64
N PRO A 62 8.52 -6.57 -12.77
CA PRO A 62 7.25 -6.95 -13.41
C PRO A 62 6.61 -8.18 -12.76
N ASN A 63 6.45 -8.18 -11.43
CA ASN A 63 5.98 -9.35 -10.67
C ASN A 63 4.57 -9.83 -11.04
N LEU A 64 3.70 -8.94 -11.52
CA LEU A 64 2.34 -9.28 -11.92
C LEU A 64 2.30 -10.27 -13.09
N LYS A 65 3.33 -10.34 -13.92
CA LYS A 65 3.44 -11.35 -14.99
C LYS A 65 3.41 -12.78 -14.46
N ASN A 66 3.82 -12.97 -13.21
CA ASN A 66 3.86 -14.26 -12.53
C ASN A 66 2.72 -14.43 -11.51
N ALA A 67 1.78 -13.47 -11.45
CA ALA A 67 0.65 -13.59 -10.55
C ALA A 67 -0.22 -14.79 -10.94
N ARG A 68 -0.87 -15.41 -9.96
CA ARG A 68 -1.78 -16.54 -10.16
C ARG A 68 -3.14 -16.18 -9.59
N SER A 69 -4.19 -16.61 -10.27
CA SER A 69 -5.55 -16.52 -9.75
C SER A 69 -5.66 -17.31 -8.45
N PHE A 70 -6.54 -16.85 -7.56
CA PHE A 70 -6.82 -17.49 -6.28
C PHE A 70 -8.29 -17.32 -5.91
N THR A 71 -8.77 -18.14 -4.98
CA THR A 71 -10.13 -18.03 -4.45
C THR A 71 -10.12 -17.38 -3.07
N VAL A 72 -11.16 -16.60 -2.78
CA VAL A 72 -11.42 -16.02 -1.45
C VAL A 72 -12.82 -16.45 -1.04
N GLY A 73 -12.91 -17.44 -0.15
CA GLY A 73 -14.17 -18.16 0.08
C GLY A 73 -14.63 -18.82 -1.21
N ASP A 74 -15.89 -18.58 -1.58
CA ASP A 74 -16.48 -19.12 -2.81
C ASP A 74 -16.26 -18.23 -4.06
N ALA A 75 -15.60 -17.08 -3.91
CA ALA A 75 -15.36 -16.15 -5.01
C ALA A 75 -14.00 -16.40 -5.68
N GLU A 76 -13.99 -16.50 -7.01
CA GLU A 76 -12.76 -16.49 -7.81
C GLU A 76 -12.26 -15.06 -8.02
N VAL A 77 -10.97 -14.82 -7.77
CA VAL A 77 -10.33 -13.53 -7.96
C VAL A 77 -9.33 -13.63 -9.11
N ALA A 78 -9.68 -13.02 -10.25
CA ALA A 78 -8.79 -12.89 -11.39
C ALA A 78 -7.76 -11.78 -11.12
N VAL A 79 -6.48 -12.08 -11.35
CA VAL A 79 -5.40 -11.09 -11.19
C VAL A 79 -5.07 -10.45 -12.53
N THR A 80 -5.40 -9.17 -12.69
CA THR A 80 -5.12 -8.41 -13.91
C THR A 80 -3.60 -8.31 -14.16
N GLY A 81 -3.13 -8.82 -15.30
CA GLY A 81 -1.72 -8.81 -15.69
C GLY A 81 -0.96 -10.12 -15.45
N ALA A 82 -1.61 -11.13 -14.84
CA ALA A 82 -1.14 -12.51 -14.87
C ALA A 82 -1.10 -13.03 -16.32
N ARG A 83 -0.09 -13.84 -16.68
CA ARG A 83 -0.22 -14.70 -17.87
C ARG A 83 -1.40 -15.65 -17.63
N GLU A 84 -2.22 -15.89 -18.65
CA GLU A 84 -3.11 -17.05 -18.63
C GLU A 84 -2.27 -18.29 -18.30
N ALA A 85 -2.79 -19.14 -17.43
CA ALA A 85 -2.13 -20.39 -17.10
C ALA A 85 -1.89 -21.14 -18.41
N ALA A 86 -0.63 -21.32 -18.78
CA ALA A 86 -0.28 -22.25 -19.84
C ALA A 86 -0.69 -23.65 -19.35
N GLU A 87 -1.61 -24.28 -20.07
CA GLU A 87 -1.92 -25.72 -19.96
C GLU A 87 -0.66 -26.58 -20.14
#